data_AF-A0A067T819-F1
#
_entry.id   AF-A0A067T819-F1
#
_cell.length_a   1.000
_cell.length_b   1.000
_cell.length_c   1.000
_cell.angle_alpha   90.00
_cell.angle_beta   90.00
_cell.angle_gamma   90.00
#
_symmetry.space_group_name_H-M   'P 1'
#
loop_
_entity.id
_entity.type
_entity.pdbx_description
1 polymer ?
#
loop_
_entity_poly.entity_id
_entity_poly.type
_entity_poly.pdbx_seq_one_letter_code
_entity_poly.pdbx_strand_id
1 'polypeptide(L)'
;LPPLPKQPPEFSPTKKITEARMAELKVNSQGFLWPEEEKLFKHIMKLNEEGIAFEDAERGTLKKSYFSPYIIPTVPHRPWEERNIPIPPGLKDKVIAVLKLKMDADIYEHSQ
;
A
#
# COMPACT_ATOMS: atom_id res chain seq x y z
N LEU A 1 -1.18 21.30 -10.59
CA LEU A 1 -0.05 20.81 -9.78
C LEU A 1 0.76 22.02 -9.33
N PRO A 2 1.28 22.04 -8.09
CA PRO A 2 2.18 23.11 -7.66
C PRO A 2 3.44 23.16 -8.55
N PRO A 3 4.03 24.35 -8.76
CA PRO A 3 5.27 24.48 -9.54
C PRO A 3 6.43 23.79 -8.81
N LEU A 4 7.30 23.13 -9.58
CA LEU A 4 8.50 22.49 -9.03
C LEU A 4 9.51 23.54 -8.54
N PRO A 5 10.13 23.33 -7.36
CA PRO A 5 11.17 24.22 -6.88
C PRO A 5 12.40 24.11 -7.79
N LYS A 6 12.98 25.25 -8.18
CA LYS A 6 14.23 25.30 -8.95
C LYS A 6 15.45 24.93 -8.12
N GLN A 7 15.34 25.04 -6.80
CA GLN A 7 16.35 24.67 -5.82
C GLN A 7 15.68 23.76 -4.79
N PRO A 8 15.69 22.44 -5.00
CA PRO A 8 15.08 21.50 -4.07
C PRO A 8 15.82 21.53 -2.71
N PRO A 9 15.10 21.47 -1.58
CA PRO A 9 15.75 21.38 -0.27
C PRO A 9 16.46 20.04 -0.11
N GLU A 10 17.45 20.01 0.78
CA GLU A 10 18.09 18.76 1.20
C GLU A 10 17.06 17.79 1.80
N PHE A 11 17.26 16.50 1.54
CA PHE A 11 16.36 15.47 2.01
C PHE A 11 16.41 15.38 3.55
N SER A 12 15.24 15.46 4.17
CA SER A 12 15.09 15.20 5.60
C SER A 12 14.10 14.04 5.79
N PRO A 13 14.47 12.98 6.52
CA PRO A 13 13.58 11.84 6.75
C PRO A 13 12.27 12.27 7.43
N THR A 14 11.18 11.64 7.04
CA THR A 14 9.87 11.79 7.69
C THR A 14 9.51 10.52 8.43
N LYS A 15 8.35 10.51 9.12
CA LYS A 15 7.84 9.29 9.76
C LYS A 15 7.65 8.14 8.77
N LYS A 16 7.28 8.46 7.51
CA LYS A 16 6.92 7.46 6.49
C LYS A 16 8.02 7.21 5.48
N ILE A 17 8.70 8.27 5.02
CA ILE A 17 9.85 8.17 4.12
C ILE A 17 11.12 8.29 4.96
N THR A 18 11.60 7.13 5.43
CA THR A 18 12.89 6.98 6.11
C THR A 18 14.02 6.87 5.11
N GLU A 19 15.27 7.03 5.56
CA GLU A 19 16.45 6.84 4.70
C GLU A 19 16.51 5.43 4.09
N ALA A 20 16.13 4.40 4.88
CA ALA A 20 16.09 3.02 4.43
C ALA A 20 15.07 2.82 3.30
N ARG A 21 13.84 3.33 3.46
CA ARG A 21 12.79 3.28 2.44
C ARG A 21 13.16 4.10 1.20
N MET A 22 13.86 5.22 1.35
CA MET A 22 14.39 6.00 0.22
C MET A 22 15.49 5.25 -0.54
N ALA A 23 16.37 4.54 0.17
CA ALA A 23 17.41 3.71 -0.44
C ALA A 23 16.82 2.50 -1.20
N GLU A 24 15.72 1.94 -0.72
CA GLU A 24 15.00 0.83 -1.38
C GLU A 24 14.47 1.22 -2.77
N LEU A 25 14.09 2.49 -2.97
CA LEU A 25 13.65 3.01 -4.26
C LEU A 25 14.77 3.00 -5.32
N LYS A 26 16.05 2.85 -4.91
CA LYS A 26 17.23 2.80 -5.79
C LYS A 26 17.23 3.91 -6.85
N VAL A 27 16.86 5.12 -6.40
CA VAL A 27 16.85 6.31 -7.24
C VAL A 27 18.24 6.48 -7.82
N ASN A 28 18.31 6.68 -9.14
CA ASN A 28 19.57 6.89 -9.85
C ASN A 28 20.57 5.72 -9.82
N SER A 29 20.11 4.47 -9.76
CA SER A 29 21.00 3.29 -9.76
C SER A 29 21.97 3.19 -10.95
N GLN A 30 21.64 3.84 -12.08
CA GLN A 30 22.44 3.88 -13.30
C GLN A 30 23.25 5.18 -13.46
N GLY A 31 23.13 6.14 -12.54
CA GLY A 31 23.85 7.42 -12.61
C GLY A 31 23.39 8.36 -13.73
N PHE A 32 22.17 8.19 -14.25
CA PHE A 32 21.60 9.02 -15.31
C PHE A 32 21.20 10.43 -14.81
N LEU A 33 20.71 10.53 -13.58
CA LEU A 33 20.22 11.79 -13.00
C LEU A 33 21.36 12.61 -12.43
N TRP A 34 21.26 13.94 -12.58
CA TRP A 34 22.16 14.86 -11.89
C TRP A 34 21.87 14.91 -10.39
N PRO A 35 22.85 15.30 -9.55
CA PRO A 35 22.64 15.39 -8.10
C PRO A 35 21.43 16.25 -7.71
N GLU A 36 21.18 17.35 -8.43
CA GLU A 36 20.02 18.22 -8.19
C GLU A 36 18.68 17.59 -8.62
N GLU A 37 18.68 16.75 -9.66
CA GLU A 37 17.49 16.01 -10.08
C GLU A 37 17.16 14.89 -9.07
N GLU A 38 18.18 14.24 -8.52
CA GLU A 38 18.01 13.25 -7.45
C GLU A 38 17.43 13.90 -6.18
N LYS A 39 17.92 15.10 -5.81
CA LYS A 39 17.34 15.88 -4.71
C LYS A 39 15.89 16.27 -4.98
N LEU A 40 15.59 16.71 -6.21
CA LEU A 40 14.22 17.04 -6.61
C LEU A 40 13.30 15.82 -6.49
N PHE A 41 13.75 14.64 -6.91
CA PHE A 41 12.99 13.40 -6.77
C PHE A 41 12.70 13.09 -5.30
N LYS A 42 13.71 13.13 -4.42
CA LYS A 42 13.54 12.93 -2.97
C LYS A 42 12.54 13.92 -2.37
N HIS A 43 12.58 15.18 -2.82
CA HIS A 43 11.62 16.20 -2.41
C HIS A 43 10.19 15.89 -2.86
N ILE A 44 9.99 15.49 -4.11
CA ILE A 44 8.67 15.10 -4.64
C ILE A 44 8.11 13.90 -3.88
N MET A 45 8.94 12.89 -3.60
CA MET A 45 8.51 11.72 -2.83
C MET A 45 8.03 12.13 -1.43
N LYS A 46 8.79 13.00 -0.75
CA LYS A 46 8.40 13.56 0.55
C LYS A 46 7.06 14.30 0.49
N LEU A 47 6.86 15.14 -0.53
CA LEU A 47 5.60 15.88 -0.70
C LEU A 47 4.39 14.97 -0.93
N ASN A 48 4.61 13.78 -1.52
CA ASN A 48 3.56 12.82 -1.86
C ASN A 48 3.58 11.58 -0.96
N GLU A 49 4.18 11.68 0.23
CA GLU A 49 4.38 10.52 1.11
C GLU A 49 3.06 9.81 1.50
N GLU A 50 1.96 10.54 1.58
CA GLU A 50 0.63 9.99 1.85
C GLU A 50 0.15 9.03 0.75
N GLY A 51 0.54 9.27 -0.50
CA GLY A 51 0.15 8.46 -1.67
C GLY A 51 0.99 7.20 -1.90
N ILE A 52 2.05 7.01 -1.13
CA ILE A 52 2.97 5.87 -1.28
C ILE A 52 2.67 4.84 -0.19
N ALA A 53 2.56 3.56 -0.50
CA ALA A 53 2.42 2.51 0.50
C ALA A 53 3.65 1.60 0.47
N PHE A 54 4.37 1.51 1.58
CA PHE A 54 5.51 0.59 1.75
C PHE A 54 5.10 -0.75 2.36
N GLU A 55 4.00 -0.76 3.12
CA GLU A 55 3.46 -1.93 3.81
C GLU A 55 1.97 -2.10 3.49
N ASP A 56 1.43 -3.31 3.60
CA ASP A 56 0.01 -3.58 3.29
C ASP A 56 -0.94 -2.81 4.22
N ALA A 57 -0.50 -2.47 5.44
CA ALA A 57 -1.25 -1.63 6.39
C ALA A 57 -1.33 -0.15 5.96
N GLU A 58 -0.39 0.33 5.13
CA GLU A 58 -0.42 1.69 4.59
C GLU A 58 -1.27 1.79 3.31
N ARG A 59 -1.83 0.67 2.85
CA ARG A 59 -2.62 0.60 1.63
C ARG A 59 -3.95 1.35 1.80
N GLY A 60 -4.14 2.38 1.00
CA GLY A 60 -5.40 3.14 0.99
C GLY A 60 -6.60 2.32 0.50
N THR A 61 -7.79 2.71 0.94
CA THR A 61 -9.08 2.21 0.43
C THR A 61 -9.79 3.30 -0.37
N LEU A 62 -10.72 2.90 -1.24
CA LEU A 62 -11.53 3.86 -1.98
C LEU A 62 -12.43 4.63 -1.00
N LYS A 63 -12.40 5.97 -1.10
CA LYS A 63 -13.18 6.83 -0.24
C LYS A 63 -14.67 6.65 -0.53
N LYS A 64 -15.45 6.28 0.51
CA LYS A 64 -16.90 6.04 0.44
C LYS A 64 -17.71 7.25 -0.09
N SER A 65 -17.17 8.46 -0.02
CA SER A 65 -17.84 9.66 -0.57
C SER A 65 -17.82 9.74 -2.09
N TYR A 66 -16.89 9.04 -2.74
CA TYR A 66 -16.77 9.01 -4.20
C TYR A 66 -17.25 7.69 -4.79
N PHE A 67 -17.11 6.58 -4.06
CA PHE A 67 -17.48 5.25 -4.52
C PHE A 67 -18.49 4.61 -3.55
N SER A 68 -19.68 4.31 -4.04
CA SER A 68 -20.65 3.50 -3.30
C SER A 68 -20.19 2.04 -3.22
N PRO A 69 -20.62 1.29 -2.19
CA PRO A 69 -20.44 -0.16 -2.16
C PRO A 69 -20.98 -0.80 -3.44
N TYR A 70 -20.25 -1.80 -3.96
CA TYR A 70 -20.67 -2.54 -5.14
C TYR A 70 -21.76 -3.56 -4.77
N ILE A 71 -22.87 -3.55 -5.50
CA ILE A 71 -23.94 -4.53 -5.34
C ILE A 71 -23.71 -5.64 -6.35
N ILE A 72 -23.45 -6.85 -5.86
CA ILE A 72 -23.26 -8.02 -6.73
C ILE A 72 -24.63 -8.43 -7.27
N PRO A 73 -24.87 -8.41 -8.59
CA PRO A 73 -26.14 -8.87 -9.15
C PRO A 73 -26.24 -10.38 -8.99
N THR A 74 -27.39 -10.85 -8.50
CA THR A 74 -27.64 -12.28 -8.28
C THR A 74 -28.83 -12.75 -9.10
N VAL A 75 -28.80 -14.01 -9.51
CA VAL A 75 -29.98 -14.73 -10.03
C VAL A 75 -30.68 -15.43 -8.87
N PRO A 76 -31.98 -15.80 -8.97
CA PRO A 76 -32.64 -16.59 -7.94
C PRO A 76 -31.85 -17.88 -7.64
N HIS A 77 -31.30 -17.97 -6.42
CA HIS A 77 -30.51 -19.11 -5.95
C HIS A 77 -30.85 -19.39 -4.50
N ARG A 78 -30.47 -20.58 -4.03
CA ARG A 78 -30.51 -20.92 -2.60
C ARG A 78 -29.11 -20.70 -2.03
N PRO A 79 -28.96 -20.05 -0.86
CA PRO A 79 -27.69 -20.05 -0.15
C PRO A 79 -27.21 -21.49 0.05
N TRP A 80 -25.92 -21.71 -0.15
CA TRP A 80 -25.29 -23.02 0.02
C TRP A 80 -23.93 -22.83 0.69
N GLU A 81 -23.51 -23.84 1.43
CA GLU A 81 -22.21 -23.89 2.10
C GLU A 81 -21.46 -25.10 1.55
N GLU A 82 -20.22 -24.88 1.09
CA GLU A 82 -19.31 -25.95 0.70
C GLU A 82 -18.27 -26.15 1.79
N ARG A 83 -17.83 -27.40 1.98
CA ARG A 83 -16.82 -27.67 2.99
C ARG A 83 -15.48 -27.05 2.59
N ASN A 84 -14.89 -26.29 3.50
CA ASN A 84 -13.56 -25.69 3.31
C ASN A 84 -12.48 -26.75 3.02
N ILE A 85 -11.61 -26.46 2.05
CA ILE A 85 -10.45 -27.30 1.71
C ILE A 85 -9.48 -27.34 2.90
N PRO A 86 -9.05 -28.53 3.37
CA PRO A 86 -8.11 -28.63 4.49
C PRO A 86 -6.78 -27.94 4.19
N ILE A 87 -6.33 -27.09 5.12
CA ILE A 87 -5.03 -26.42 5.01
C ILE A 87 -3.94 -27.39 5.47
N PRO A 88 -2.88 -27.62 4.65
CA PRO A 88 -1.74 -28.45 5.06
C PRO A 88 -1.08 -27.94 6.35
N PRO A 89 -0.68 -28.82 7.29
CA PRO A 89 -0.11 -28.40 8.58
C PRO A 89 1.10 -27.46 8.44
N GLY A 90 1.99 -27.71 7.48
CA GLY A 90 3.18 -26.86 7.25
C GLY A 90 2.89 -25.47 6.69
N LEU A 91 1.66 -25.21 6.24
CA LEU A 91 1.22 -23.89 5.74
C LEU A 91 0.32 -23.14 6.71
N LYS A 92 -0.18 -23.82 7.74
CA LYS A 92 -1.21 -23.28 8.65
C LYS A 92 -0.81 -21.93 9.25
N ASP A 93 0.40 -21.82 9.79
CA ASP A 93 0.86 -20.59 10.45
C ASP A 93 1.02 -19.43 9.47
N LYS A 94 1.45 -19.72 8.23
CA LYS A 94 1.55 -18.71 7.16
C LYS A 94 0.18 -18.19 6.75
N VAL A 95 -0.80 -19.08 6.61
CA VAL A 95 -2.18 -18.67 6.28
C VAL A 95 -2.77 -17.82 7.40
N ILE A 96 -2.58 -18.23 8.66
CA ILE A 96 -3.04 -17.44 9.81
C ILE A 96 -2.39 -16.05 9.83
N ALA A 97 -1.09 -15.95 9.56
CA ALA A 97 -0.39 -14.67 9.51
C ALA A 97 -0.98 -13.74 8.43
N VAL A 98 -1.27 -14.26 7.24
CA VAL A 98 -1.90 -13.49 6.15
C VAL A 98 -3.31 -13.04 6.55
N LEU A 99 -4.12 -13.92 7.16
CA LEU A 99 -5.47 -13.56 7.60
C LEU A 99 -5.44 -12.44 8.66
N LYS A 100 -4.54 -12.52 9.64
CA LYS A 100 -4.35 -11.48 10.65
C LYS A 100 -3.97 -10.14 10.03
N LEU A 101 -3.01 -10.14 9.11
CA LEU A 101 -2.60 -8.93 8.40
C LEU A 101 -3.75 -8.29 7.62
N LYS A 102 -4.65 -9.09 7.03
CA LYS A 102 -5.85 -8.59 6.34
C LYS A 102 -6.93 -8.07 7.28
N MET A 103 -7.06 -8.64 8.49
CA MET A 103 -7.93 -8.13 9.54
C MET A 103 -7.41 -6.81 10.12
N ASP A 104 -6.09 -6.71 10.38
CA ASP A 104 -5.46 -5.48 10.88
C ASP A 104 -5.56 -4.33 9.88
N ALA A 105 -5.60 -4.65 8.58
CA ALA A 105 -5.83 -3.69 7.49
C ALA A 105 -7.32 -3.38 7.21
N ASP A 106 -8.25 -3.86 8.04
CA ASP A 106 -9.70 -3.63 7.93
C ASP A 106 -10.31 -4.10 6.59
N ILE A 107 -9.70 -5.12 5.97
CA ILE A 107 -10.18 -5.73 4.71
C ILE A 107 -11.14 -6.88 5.01
N TYR A 108 -10.84 -7.64 6.06
CA TYR A 108 -11.65 -8.77 6.52
C TYR A 108 -12.30 -8.46 7.85
N GLU A 109 -13.60 -8.72 7.92
CA GLU A 109 -14.40 -8.62 9.13
C GLU A 109 -14.99 -9.98 9.50
N HIS A 110 -15.39 -10.13 10.77
CA HIS A 110 -16.06 -11.34 11.20
C HIS A 110 -17.50 -11.33 10.68
N SER A 111 -17.89 -12.36 9.93
CA SER A 111 -19.28 -12.62 9.56
C SER A 111 -19.86 -13.68 10.49
N GLN A 112 -21.13 -13.48 10.90
CA GLN A 112 -21.93 -14.49 11.59
C GLN A 112 -22.63 -15.42 10.61
#